data_AF-A0AA90P1L6-F1
#
_entry.id   AF-A0AA90P1L6-F1
#
_cell.length_a   1.000
_cell.length_b   1.000
_cell.length_c   1.000
_cell.angle_alpha   90.00
_cell.angle_beta   90.00
_cell.angle_gamma   90.00
#
_symmetry.space_group_name_H-M   'P 1'
#
loop_
_entity.id
_entity.type
_entity.pdbx_description
1 polymer ?
#
loop_
_entity_poly.entity_id
_entity_poly.type
_entity_poly.pdbx_seq_one_letter_code
_entity_poly.pdbx_strand_id
1 'polypeptide(L)' 'MEEVIENEFKKYNQFKMDLLKMSQCLECCDESQKELYQNICLEYSKEPKKIKTSIERTYGIEECNNCKP' A
#
# COMPACT_ATOMS: atom_id res chain seq x y z
N MET A 1 -16.81 -0.11 -16.90
CA MET A 1 -16.65 0.91 -15.83
C MET A 1 -16.28 0.22 -14.53
N GLU A 2 -17.04 -0.81 -14.11
CA GLU A 2 -16.69 -1.67 -12.95
C GLU A 2 -15.32 -2.33 -13.07
N GLU A 3 -14.96 -2.90 -14.22
CA GLU A 3 -13.63 -3.51 -14.46
C GLU A 3 -12.45 -2.55 -14.21
N VAL A 4 -12.63 -1.25 -14.49
CA VAL A 4 -11.58 -0.25 -14.30
C VAL A 4 -11.37 0.03 -12.81
N ILE A 5 -12.47 0.20 -12.08
CA ILE A 5 -12.46 0.42 -10.62
C ILE A 5 -11.83 -0.79 -9.91
N GLU A 6 -12.23 -2.00 -10.27
CA GLU A 6 -11.71 -3.22 -9.67
C GLU A 6 -10.21 -3.39 -9.94
N ASN A 7 -9.75 -3.04 -11.14
CA ASN A 7 -8.32 -3.09 -11.48
C ASN A 7 -7.49 -2.07 -10.69
N GLU A 8 -8.02 -0.87 -10.45
CA GLU A 8 -7.36 0.14 -9.61
C GLU A 8 -7.28 -0.31 -8.13
N PHE A 9 -8.33 -0.94 -7.59
CA PHE A 9 -8.25 -1.55 -6.25
C PHE A 9 -7.29 -2.74 -6.19
N LYS A 10 -7.20 -3.57 -7.24
CA LYS A 10 -6.21 -4.66 -7.31
C LYS A 10 -4.79 -4.12 -7.24
N LYS A 11 -4.47 -3.06 -8.00
CA LYS A 11 -3.16 -2.40 -7.94
C LYS A 11 -2.87 -1.80 -6.55
N TYR A 12 -3.85 -1.11 -5.97
CA TYR A 12 -3.74 -0.55 -4.62
C TYR A 12 -3.51 -1.62 -3.55
N ASN A 13 -4.24 -2.74 -3.62
CA ASN A 13 -4.06 -3.86 -2.69
C ASN A 13 -2.71 -4.57 -2.90
N GLN A 14 -2.26 -4.73 -4.14
CA GLN A 14 -0.93 -5.26 -4.44
C GLN A 14 0.16 -4.38 -3.83
N PHE A 15 0.04 -3.05 -3.99
CA PHE A 15 0.98 -2.09 -3.39
C PHE A 15 1.03 -2.21 -1.85
N LYS A 16 -0.12 -2.38 -1.19
CA LYS A 16 -0.18 -2.64 0.27
C LYS A 16 0.54 -3.94 0.64
N MET A 17 0.33 -5.00 -0.13
CA MET A 17 0.97 -6.30 0.10
C MET A 17 2.49 -6.24 -0.09
N ASP A 18 2.97 -5.51 -1.09
CA ASP A 18 4.40 -5.37 -1.36
C ASP A 18 5.10 -4.57 -0.25
N LEU A 19 4.47 -3.49 0.22
CA LEU A 19 4.92 -2.75 1.41
C LEU A 19 5.02 -3.65 2.65
N LEU A 20 4.02 -4.50 2.88
CA LEU A 20 4.03 -5.43 4.00
C LEU A 20 5.20 -6.42 3.88
N LYS A 21 5.42 -7.00 2.70
CA LYS A 21 6.54 -7.91 2.46
C LYS A 21 7.89 -7.21 2.66
N MET A 22 8.05 -6.00 2.14
CA MET A 22 9.27 -5.21 2.35
C MET A 22 9.54 -4.97 3.83
N SER A 23 8.49 -4.65 4.60
CA SER A 23 8.62 -4.46 6.05
C SER A 23 9.04 -5.73 6.79
N GLN A 24 8.56 -6.90 6.36
CA GLN A 24 8.94 -8.19 6.94
C GLN A 24 10.41 -8.55 6.61
N CYS A 25 10.88 -8.18 5.42
CA CYS A 25 12.28 -8.40 5.03
C CYS A 25 13.27 -7.58 5.87
N LEU A 26 12.84 -6.52 6.57
CA LEU A 26 13.68 -5.76 7.50
C LEU A 26 14.16 -6.59 8.69
N GLU A 27 13.44 -7.65 9.05
CA GLU A 27 13.83 -8.57 10.12
C GLU A 27 15.04 -9.43 9.74
N CYS A 28 15.25 -9.67 8.45
CA CYS A 28 16.33 -10.51 7.91
C CYS A 28 17.44 -9.68 7.22
N CYS A 29 17.34 -8.35 7.25
CA CYS A 29 18.28 -7.41 6.64
C CYS A 29 19.54 -7.25 7.49
N ASP A 30 20.68 -7.03 6.83
CA ASP A 30 21.91 -6.62 7.50
C ASP A 30 21.72 -5.28 8.25
N GLU A 31 22.22 -5.20 9.48
CA GLU A 31 22.03 -4.04 10.37
C GLU A 31 22.53 -2.73 9.74
N SER A 32 23.55 -2.76 8.88
CA SER A 32 24.11 -1.56 8.25
C SER A 32 23.17 -0.89 7.25
N GLN A 33 22.22 -1.64 6.67
CA GLN A 33 21.26 -1.13 5.68
C GLN A 33 19.83 -1.04 6.22
N LYS A 34 19.60 -1.57 7.42
CA LYS A 34 18.27 -1.70 8.03
C LYS A 34 17.58 -0.35 8.24
N GLU A 35 18.31 0.66 8.72
CA GLU A 35 17.77 2.01 8.91
C GLU A 35 17.34 2.65 7.58
N LEU A 36 18.15 2.48 6.52
CA LEU A 36 17.80 2.97 5.18
C LEU A 36 16.51 2.32 4.67
N TYR A 37 16.42 0.99 4.73
CA TYR A 37 15.23 0.28 4.27
C TYR A 37 14.00 0.54 5.15
N GLN A 38 14.17 0.74 6.46
CA GLN A 38 13.10 1.20 7.35
C GLN A 38 12.55 2.56 6.92
N ASN A 39 13.45 3.51 6.65
CA ASN A 39 13.06 4.85 6.17
C ASN A 39 12.33 4.78 4.83
N ILE A 40 12.79 3.94 3.90
CA ILE A 40 12.11 3.68 2.63
C ILE A 40 10.70 3.14 2.88
N CYS A 41 10.54 2.09 3.70
CA CYS A 41 9.23 1.52 4.01
C CYS A 41 8.29 2.55 4.66
N LEU A 42 8.81 3.39 5.57
CA LEU A 42 8.06 4.46 6.22
C LEU A 42 7.58 5.52 5.21
N GLU A 43 8.42 5.95 4.27
CA GLU A 43 8.00 6.90 3.25
C GLU A 43 6.93 6.30 2.32
N TYR A 44 7.14 5.08 1.82
CA TYR A 44 6.16 4.43 0.97
C TYR A 44 4.84 4.13 1.70
N SER A 45 4.85 3.91 3.03
CA SER A 45 3.64 3.69 3.82
C SER A 45 2.65 4.87 3.81
N LYS A 46 3.08 6.06 3.36
CA LYS A 46 2.24 7.26 3.24
C LYS A 46 1.42 7.28 1.94
N GLU A 47 1.88 6.58 0.92
CA GLU A 47 1.28 6.57 -0.41
C GLU A 47 -0.07 5.83 -0.52
N PRO A 48 -0.35 4.72 0.20
CA PRO A 48 -1.63 4.02 0.11
C PRO A 48 -2.81 4.94 0.44
N LYS A 49 -2.66 5.85 1.40
CA LYS A 49 -3.72 6.82 1.74
C LYS A 49 -4.04 7.74 0.57
N LYS A 50 -3.03 8.22 -0.16
CA LYS A 50 -3.22 9.09 -1.32
C LYS A 50 -3.90 8.34 -2.47
N ILE A 51 -3.45 7.11 -2.75
CA ILE A 51 -4.01 6.25 -3.78
C ILE A 51 -5.48 5.94 -3.46
N LYS A 52 -5.78 5.54 -2.22
CA LYS A 52 -7.14 5.31 -1.74
C LYS A 52 -8.04 6.52 -1.98
N THR A 53 -7.65 7.69 -1.46
CA THR A 53 -8.44 8.92 -1.63
C THR A 53 -8.62 9.30 -3.11
N SER A 54 -7.63 9.04 -3.96
CA SER A 54 -7.75 9.28 -5.40
C SER A 54 -8.79 8.37 -6.06
N ILE A 55 -8.77 7.07 -5.76
CA ILE A 55 -9.74 6.09 -6.28
C ILE A 55 -11.15 6.46 -5.80
N GLU A 56 -11.32 6.71 -4.50
CA GLU A 56 -12.61 7.09 -3.90
C GLU A 56 -13.21 8.35 -4.54
N ARG A 57 -12.39 9.41 -4.72
CA ARG A 57 -12.84 10.65 -5.39
C ARG A 57 -13.15 10.48 -6.86
N THR A 58 -12.35 9.70 -7.59
CA THR A 58 -12.50 9.52 -9.03
C THR A 58 -13.79 8.80 -9.38
N TYR A 59 -14.17 7.82 -8.55
CA TYR A 59 -15.31 6.95 -8.83
C TYR A 59 -16.52 7.21 -7.92
N GLY A 60 -16.42 8.11 -6.93
CA GLY A 60 -17.51 8.44 -6.01
C GLY A 60 -17.88 7.28 -5.09
N ILE A 61 -16.88 6.51 -4.64
CA ILE A 61 -17.03 5.31 -3.82
C ILE A 61 -16.20 5.41 -2.54
N GLU A 62 -16.47 4.56 -1.55
CA GLU A 62 -15.67 4.44 -0.33
C GLU A 62 -15.19 3.00 -0.14
N GLU A 63 -13.91 2.82 0.16
CA GLU A 63 -13.38 1.50 0.54
C GLU A 63 -13.91 1.14 1.93
N CYS A 64 -14.53 -0.03 2.05
CA CYS A 64 -15.01 -0.54 3.34
C CYS A 64 -13.87 -0.67 4.35
N ASN A 65 -13.92 0.13 5.43
CA ASN A 65 -12.91 0.12 6.49
C ASN A 65 -12.94 -1.15 7.37
N ASN A 66 -13.92 -2.04 7.18
CA ASN A 66 -14.12 -3.25 7.99
C ASN A 66 -13.62 -4.55 7.33
N CYS A 67 -13.16 -4.49 6.08
CA CYS A 67 -12.56 -5.64 5.43
C CYS A 67 -11.13 -5.82 5.97
N LYS A 68 -10.95 -6.76 6.91
CA LYS A 68 -9.61 -7.17 7.35
C LYS A 68 -8.87 -7.84 6.17
N PRO A 69 -7.55 -7.62 6.03
CA PRO A 69 -6.73 -8.42 5.13
C PRO A 69 -6.73 -9.90 5.52
#